data_AF-A0A850ZF99-F1
#
_entry.id   AF-A0A850ZF99-F1
#
_cell.length_a   1.000
_cell.length_b   1.000
_cell.length_c   1.000
_cell.angle_alpha   90.00
_cell.angle_beta   90.00
_cell.angle_gamma   90.00
#
_symmetry.space_group_name_H-M   'P 1'
#
loop_
_entity.id
_entity.type
_entity.pdbx_description
1 polymer ?
#
loop_
_entity_poly.entity_id
_entity_poly.type
_entity_poly.pdbx_seq_one_letter_code
_entity_poly.pdbx_strand_id
1 'polypeptide(L)'
;GCVLVVSVIEQLAQWHNSTVKAAVERLCDYIPGRYQIMGRVSYCIDREMNADVVCHSLRLCKQDPGQPLCHLYSPPKKEKHSPGLFHTLAHARPRCQIRYKSFLGFSSVCAFPPLANLCEKIKYVLRNKLPFEDFDGDKFSTFPTLRGYHWRGRDCNDKNTTVYPGRRPDNWDAKSDSNCNGIWGVDPKDGIPYEEKFCKGADSKGVVLLGDSAGAHFHIPPEWMTVTQMSAKSFADLPMAFSDELDWPQFSEITGFLNSTIGGWTDSLYLRLRKRNRCNHRDLQNISQNGM
;
A
#
# COMPACT_ATOMS: atom_id res chain seq x y z
N GLY A 1 10.49 -10.80 3.43
CA GLY A 1 11.50 -9.77 3.17
C GLY A 1 12.72 -10.33 2.46
N CYS A 2 13.79 -10.63 3.19
CA CYS A 2 15.08 -11.05 2.60
C CYS A 2 14.96 -12.24 1.62
N VAL A 3 14.32 -13.33 2.03
CA VAL A 3 14.25 -14.57 1.22
C VAL A 3 13.60 -14.30 -0.13
N LEU A 4 12.52 -13.52 -0.16
CA LEU A 4 11.81 -13.13 -1.38
C LEU A 4 12.71 -12.32 -2.33
N VAL A 5 13.40 -11.31 -1.82
CA VAL A 5 14.31 -10.47 -2.63
C VAL A 5 15.44 -11.30 -3.23
N VAL A 6 16.09 -12.14 -2.42
CA VAL A 6 17.19 -13.00 -2.89
C VAL A 6 16.67 -13.98 -3.94
N SER A 7 15.49 -14.58 -3.72
CA SER A 7 14.86 -15.50 -4.67
C SER A 7 14.56 -14.83 -6.02
N VAL A 8 14.07 -13.58 -6.01
CA VAL A 8 13.82 -12.80 -7.25
C VAL A 8 15.12 -12.50 -7.97
N ILE A 9 16.18 -12.10 -7.26
CA ILE A 9 17.51 -11.84 -7.86
C ILE A 9 18.08 -13.10 -8.50
N GLU A 10 18.02 -14.24 -7.80
CA GLU A 10 18.50 -15.53 -8.33
C GLU A 10 17.72 -15.92 -9.59
N GLN A 11 16.39 -15.82 -9.57
CA GLN A 11 15.54 -16.11 -10.71
C GLN A 11 15.80 -15.16 -11.89
N LEU A 12 16.03 -13.86 -11.64
CA LEU A 12 16.39 -12.89 -12.68
C LEU A 12 17.74 -13.21 -13.32
N ALA A 13 18.73 -13.60 -12.51
CA ALA A 13 20.05 -14.01 -13.01
C ALA A 13 19.95 -15.26 -13.90
N GLN A 14 19.14 -16.25 -13.49
CA GLN A 14 18.89 -17.46 -14.26
C GLN A 14 18.14 -17.15 -15.58
N TRP A 15 17.04 -16.41 -15.49
CA TRP A 15 16.18 -16.09 -16.64
C TRP A 15 16.92 -15.31 -17.73
N HIS A 16 17.79 -14.38 -17.34
CA HIS A 16 18.57 -13.57 -18.28
C HIS A 16 19.97 -14.10 -18.55
N ASN A 17 20.30 -15.29 -18.06
CA ASN A 17 21.63 -15.89 -18.16
C ASN A 17 22.75 -14.90 -17.81
N SER A 18 22.58 -14.18 -16.70
CA SER A 18 23.45 -13.08 -16.29
C SER A 18 24.11 -13.35 -14.93
N THR A 19 25.02 -12.46 -14.54
CA THR A 19 25.60 -12.51 -13.18
C THR A 19 24.59 -11.98 -12.16
N VAL A 20 24.71 -12.42 -10.91
CA VAL A 20 23.91 -11.88 -9.80
C VAL A 20 24.02 -10.36 -9.72
N LYS A 21 25.22 -9.81 -9.93
CA LYS A 21 25.44 -8.36 -9.93
C LYS A 21 24.58 -7.66 -10.99
N ALA A 22 24.59 -8.17 -12.23
CA ALA A 22 23.76 -7.63 -13.31
C ALA A 22 22.25 -7.80 -13.03
N ALA A 23 21.84 -8.88 -12.36
CA ALA A 23 20.46 -9.07 -11.94
C ALA A 23 20.02 -8.08 -10.84
N VAL A 24 20.90 -7.77 -9.87
CA VAL A 24 20.66 -6.74 -8.86
C VAL A 24 20.52 -5.36 -9.50
N GLU A 25 21.45 -4.99 -10.40
CA GLU A 25 21.40 -3.71 -11.13
C GLU A 25 20.08 -3.58 -11.91
N ARG A 26 19.70 -4.64 -12.64
CA ARG A 26 18.44 -4.69 -13.37
C ARG A 26 17.20 -4.53 -12.48
N LEU A 27 17.17 -5.22 -11.34
CA LEU A 27 16.06 -5.08 -10.39
C LEU A 27 15.98 -3.64 -9.83
N CYS A 28 17.14 -3.03 -9.53
CA CYS A 28 17.19 -1.63 -9.09
C CYS A 28 16.67 -0.68 -10.17
N ASP A 29 16.95 -0.94 -11.45
CA ASP A 29 16.46 -0.13 -12.57
C ASP A 29 14.94 -0.23 -12.78
N TYR A 30 14.32 -1.31 -12.30
CA TYR A 30 12.86 -1.47 -12.38
C TYR A 30 12.09 -0.75 -11.27
N ILE A 31 12.71 -0.52 -10.11
CA ILE A 31 12.05 0.07 -8.94
C ILE A 31 12.03 1.60 -9.07
N PRO A 32 10.86 2.26 -9.02
CA PRO A 32 10.78 3.72 -9.18
C PRO A 32 11.39 4.46 -7.98
N GLY A 33 12.26 5.45 -8.26
CA GLY A 33 12.88 6.33 -7.25
C GLY A 33 14.33 5.98 -6.93
N ARG A 34 14.96 6.72 -6.00
CA ARG A 34 16.35 6.48 -5.56
C ARG A 34 16.47 5.34 -4.54
N TYR A 35 15.73 4.23 -4.72
CA TYR A 35 15.82 3.06 -3.85
C TYR A 35 17.02 2.15 -4.22
N GLN A 36 18.14 2.74 -4.65
CA GLN A 36 19.39 2.07 -5.04
C GLN A 36 20.14 1.38 -3.88
N ILE A 37 19.45 1.11 -2.76
CA ILE A 37 20.05 0.61 -1.52
C ILE A 37 20.43 -0.89 -1.62
N MET A 38 20.01 -1.59 -2.67
CA MET A 38 20.23 -3.04 -2.82
C MET A 38 21.56 -3.46 -3.45
N GLY A 39 22.40 -2.52 -3.92
CA GLY A 39 23.63 -2.82 -4.67
C GLY A 39 24.70 -3.67 -3.95
N ARG A 40 24.58 -3.92 -2.63
CA ARG A 40 25.56 -4.67 -1.84
C ARG A 40 25.19 -6.12 -1.52
N VAL A 41 23.99 -6.59 -1.88
CA VAL A 41 23.57 -7.99 -1.64
C VAL A 41 24.29 -8.98 -2.59
N SER A 42 24.87 -8.48 -3.68
CA SER A 42 25.50 -9.27 -4.74
C SER A 42 26.65 -10.18 -4.29
N TYR A 43 27.33 -9.87 -3.19
CA TYR A 43 28.49 -10.65 -2.71
C TYR A 43 28.12 -11.98 -2.05
N CYS A 44 26.86 -12.15 -1.65
CA CYS A 44 26.39 -13.28 -0.86
C CYS A 44 25.57 -14.33 -1.62
N ILE A 45 25.15 -14.01 -2.85
CA ILE A 45 24.32 -14.88 -3.66
C ILE A 45 25.28 -15.71 -4.52
N ASP A 46 25.62 -16.89 -4.03
CA ASP A 46 26.39 -17.91 -4.74
C ASP A 46 25.42 -18.99 -5.27
N ARG A 47 25.70 -19.59 -6.43
CA ARG A 47 24.80 -20.55 -7.11
C ARG A 47 24.53 -21.83 -6.30
N GLU A 48 25.30 -22.06 -5.25
CA GLU A 48 25.20 -23.25 -4.40
C GLU A 48 24.36 -23.07 -3.14
N MET A 49 23.88 -21.85 -2.86
CA MET A 49 23.09 -21.55 -1.66
C MET A 49 21.67 -21.15 -2.02
N ASN A 50 20.71 -21.66 -1.27
CA ASN A 50 19.32 -21.22 -1.37
C ASN A 50 19.12 -19.87 -0.65
N ALA A 51 18.11 -19.11 -1.03
CA ALA A 51 17.83 -17.80 -0.47
C ALA A 51 17.62 -17.77 1.07
N ASP A 52 17.05 -18.83 1.65
CA ASP A 52 16.91 -18.98 3.11
C ASP A 52 18.27 -19.08 3.83
N VAL A 53 19.20 -19.88 3.31
CA VAL A 53 20.58 -20.00 3.79
C VAL A 53 21.28 -18.64 3.76
N VAL A 54 21.14 -17.91 2.65
CA VAL A 54 21.73 -16.58 2.47
C VAL A 54 21.19 -15.61 3.53
N CYS A 55 19.88 -15.60 3.75
CA CYS A 55 19.24 -14.66 4.69
C CYS A 55 19.55 -14.94 6.16
N HIS A 56 19.67 -16.21 6.55
CA HIS A 56 20.18 -16.59 7.88
C HIS A 56 21.67 -16.24 8.03
N SER A 57 22.48 -16.39 6.98
CA SER A 57 23.90 -16.02 6.99
C SER A 57 24.12 -14.52 7.16
N LEU A 58 23.25 -13.71 6.56
CA LEU A 58 23.21 -12.25 6.70
C LEU A 58 22.61 -11.77 8.03
N ARG A 59 22.12 -12.69 8.89
CA ARG A 59 21.42 -12.39 10.15
C ARG A 59 20.15 -11.54 9.98
N LEU A 60 19.57 -11.54 8.77
CA LEU A 60 18.28 -10.93 8.48
C LEU A 60 17.13 -11.87 8.88
N CYS A 61 17.37 -13.18 8.82
CA CYS A 61 16.57 -14.18 9.50
C CYS A 61 17.30 -14.55 10.81
N LYS A 62 16.62 -14.37 11.94
CA LYS A 62 17.13 -14.75 13.27
C LYS A 62 16.45 -16.03 13.71
N GLN A 63 17.19 -16.83 14.48
CA GLN A 63 16.66 -17.98 15.19
C GLN A 63 16.64 -17.63 16.68
N ASP A 64 15.45 -17.53 17.25
CA ASP A 64 15.29 -17.32 18.69
C ASP A 64 15.52 -18.65 19.45
N PRO A 65 16.05 -18.59 20.68
CA PRO A 65 16.26 -19.79 21.49
C PRO A 65 14.97 -20.63 21.60
N GLY A 66 15.07 -21.92 21.28
CA GLY A 66 13.93 -22.85 21.34
C GLY A 66 13.04 -22.89 20.09
N GLN A 67 13.25 -22.02 19.09
CA GLN A 67 12.54 -22.11 17.81
C GLN A 67 13.31 -22.94 16.77
N PRO A 68 12.61 -23.75 15.95
CA PRO A 68 13.23 -24.44 14.85
C PRO A 68 13.73 -23.45 13.80
N LEU A 69 14.73 -23.84 13.04
CA LEU A 69 15.27 -23.03 11.96
C LEU A 69 14.30 -23.06 10.77
N CYS A 70 13.76 -21.90 10.38
CA CYS A 70 12.85 -21.79 9.24
C CYS A 70 13.59 -22.01 7.92
N HIS A 71 13.06 -22.89 7.07
CA HIS A 71 13.61 -23.27 5.77
C HIS A 71 12.50 -23.26 4.72
N LEU A 72 12.75 -22.68 3.54
CA LEU A 72 11.78 -22.55 2.45
C LEU A 72 12.04 -23.57 1.33
N TYR A 73 13.30 -23.77 0.98
CA TYR A 73 13.70 -24.70 -0.09
C TYR A 73 13.95 -26.10 0.45
N SER A 74 14.25 -27.09 -0.38
CA SER A 74 14.84 -28.34 0.15
C SER A 74 16.35 -28.14 0.32
N PRO A 75 16.99 -28.73 1.35
CA PRO A 75 18.45 -28.72 1.45
C PRO A 75 19.09 -29.33 0.19
N PRO A 76 20.22 -28.80 -0.30
CA PRO A 76 20.87 -29.32 -1.50
C PRO A 76 21.22 -30.82 -1.35
N LYS A 77 21.09 -31.59 -2.45
CA LYS A 77 21.15 -33.06 -2.48
C LYS A 77 22.43 -33.69 -1.89
N LYS A 78 23.53 -32.93 -1.74
CA LYS A 78 24.78 -33.40 -1.11
C LYS A 78 24.69 -33.55 0.43
N GLU A 79 23.61 -33.12 1.07
CA GLU A 79 23.42 -33.17 2.54
C GLU A 79 22.39 -34.21 3.02
N LYS A 80 21.97 -35.16 2.17
CA LYS A 80 21.04 -36.24 2.61
C LYS A 80 21.62 -37.17 3.68
N HIS A 81 22.94 -37.14 3.93
CA HIS A 81 23.62 -38.08 4.82
C HIS A 81 24.28 -37.50 6.10
N SER A 82 24.29 -36.16 6.35
CA SER A 82 24.55 -35.48 7.67
C SER A 82 25.03 -34.02 7.52
N PRO A 83 24.87 -33.08 8.49
CA PRO A 83 23.76 -32.78 9.39
C PRO A 83 23.23 -31.34 9.15
N GLY A 84 22.13 -31.17 8.41
CA GLY A 84 21.27 -29.98 8.44
C GLY A 84 21.85 -28.62 8.03
N LEU A 85 20.93 -27.68 7.81
CA LEU A 85 21.13 -26.26 7.45
C LEU A 85 22.19 -25.52 8.31
N PHE A 86 22.52 -26.02 9.50
CA PHE A 86 23.57 -25.49 10.38
C PHE A 86 24.98 -25.61 9.80
N HIS A 87 25.29 -26.68 9.08
CA HIS A 87 26.60 -26.87 8.46
C HIS A 87 26.79 -25.92 7.26
N THR A 88 25.77 -25.79 6.40
CA THR A 88 25.73 -24.78 5.32
C THR A 88 25.86 -23.36 5.86
N LEU A 89 25.21 -23.04 6.97
CA LEU A 89 25.35 -21.73 7.63
C LEU A 89 26.77 -21.48 8.17
N ALA A 90 27.44 -22.50 8.71
CA ALA A 90 28.82 -22.38 9.19
C ALA A 90 29.81 -22.04 8.05
N HIS A 91 29.58 -22.59 6.85
CA HIS A 91 30.38 -22.29 5.65
C HIS A 91 30.03 -20.96 4.98
N ALA A 92 28.76 -20.54 5.04
CA ALA A 92 28.28 -19.30 4.42
C ALA A 92 28.61 -18.04 5.25
N ARG A 93 28.56 -18.11 6.58
CA ARG A 93 28.81 -16.96 7.49
C ARG A 93 30.16 -16.25 7.28
N PRO A 94 31.30 -16.94 7.06
CA PRO A 94 32.57 -16.29 6.76
C PRO A 94 32.58 -15.56 5.41
N ARG A 95 31.91 -16.13 4.39
CA ARG A 95 31.81 -15.53 3.05
C ARG A 95 30.86 -14.32 3.02
N CYS A 96 29.88 -14.30 3.91
CA CYS A 96 28.84 -13.27 3.99
C CYS A 96 29.06 -12.21 5.07
N GLN A 97 30.31 -11.81 5.34
CA GLN A 97 30.61 -10.70 6.25
C GLN A 97 30.30 -9.32 5.62
N ILE A 98 29.02 -9.06 5.37
CA ILE A 98 28.56 -7.70 5.06
C ILE A 98 28.35 -6.98 6.38
N ARG A 99 29.28 -6.06 6.72
CA ARG A 99 29.12 -5.13 7.84
C ARG A 99 28.03 -4.12 7.47
N TYR A 100 26.78 -4.49 7.67
CA TYR A 100 25.67 -3.53 7.66
C TYR A 100 25.96 -2.52 8.78
N LYS A 101 26.45 -1.32 8.43
CA LYS A 101 26.22 -0.15 9.30
C LYS A 101 24.71 -0.04 9.39
N SER A 102 24.15 -0.28 10.57
CA SER A 102 22.71 -0.28 10.76
C SER A 102 22.14 1.01 10.18
N PHE A 103 21.28 0.90 9.17
CA PHE A 103 20.46 2.01 8.71
C PHE A 103 19.26 2.19 9.66
N LEU A 104 19.51 2.10 10.97
CA LEU A 104 18.55 2.49 12.00
C LEU A 104 18.72 4.01 12.16
N GLY A 105 18.12 4.74 11.22
CA GLY A 105 18.37 6.18 11.07
C GLY A 105 17.13 7.03 10.79
N PHE A 106 15.91 6.50 10.85
CA PHE A 106 14.73 7.38 10.97
C PHE A 106 14.56 7.92 12.39
N SER A 107 15.13 7.23 13.39
CA SER A 107 15.04 7.64 14.80
C SER A 107 15.79 8.94 15.11
N SER A 108 16.73 9.38 14.27
CA SER A 108 17.50 10.62 14.53
C SER A 108 16.86 11.88 13.95
N VAL A 109 15.95 11.75 12.97
CA VAL A 109 15.32 12.91 12.29
C VAL A 109 14.25 13.55 13.19
N CYS A 110 13.47 12.74 13.90
CA CYS A 110 12.45 13.21 14.83
C CYS A 110 13.00 13.75 16.16
N ALA A 111 14.32 13.63 16.40
CA ALA A 111 14.99 14.24 17.55
C ALA A 111 15.35 15.72 17.32
N PHE A 112 15.20 16.22 16.08
CA PHE A 112 15.40 17.62 15.76
C PHE A 112 14.14 18.44 16.13
N PRO A 113 14.21 19.45 17.01
CA PRO A 113 13.01 20.10 17.58
C PRO A 113 12.01 20.67 16.55
N PRO A 114 12.44 21.30 15.45
CA PRO A 114 11.52 21.75 14.39
C PRO A 114 10.75 20.62 13.68
N LEU A 115 11.31 19.41 13.65
CA LEU A 115 10.71 18.23 13.02
C LEU A 115 9.92 17.37 14.02
N ALA A 116 10.08 17.59 15.33
CA ALA A 116 9.40 16.83 16.36
C ALA A 116 7.87 16.95 16.26
N ASN A 117 7.35 18.17 16.07
CA ASN A 117 5.91 18.41 15.89
C ASN A 117 5.36 17.73 14.62
N LEU A 118 6.13 17.74 13.53
CA LEU A 118 5.76 17.04 12.30
C LEU A 118 5.74 15.52 12.51
N CYS A 119 6.74 14.98 13.21
CA CYS A 119 6.80 13.55 13.53
C CYS A 119 5.65 13.12 14.46
N GLU A 120 5.28 13.92 15.46
CA GLU A 120 4.12 13.63 16.31
C GLU A 120 2.81 13.69 15.51
N LYS A 121 2.65 14.66 14.59
CA LYS A 121 1.51 14.69 13.66
C LYS A 121 1.47 13.43 12.79
N ILE A 122 2.61 13.01 12.22
CA ILE A 122 2.72 11.77 11.44
C ILE A 122 2.32 10.56 12.28
N LYS A 123 2.86 10.42 13.50
CA LYS A 123 2.50 9.32 14.42
C LYS A 123 1.02 9.32 14.74
N TYR A 124 0.44 10.49 15.01
CA TYR A 124 -0.99 10.64 15.29
C TYR A 124 -1.85 10.20 14.10
N VAL A 125 -1.54 10.66 12.89
CA VAL A 125 -2.24 10.29 11.65
C VAL A 125 -2.15 8.78 11.41
N LEU A 126 -0.95 8.20 11.52
CA LEU A 126 -0.72 6.76 11.34
C LEU A 126 -1.41 5.91 12.40
N ARG A 127 -1.46 6.38 13.66
CA ARG A 127 -2.12 5.68 14.77
C ARG A 127 -3.63 5.75 14.68
N ASN A 128 -4.19 6.89 14.27
CA ASN A 128 -5.63 7.14 14.24
C ASN A 128 -6.26 6.88 12.86
N LYS A 129 -5.47 6.44 11.88
CA LYS A 129 -5.93 6.09 10.53
C LYS A 129 -6.71 7.23 9.85
N LEU A 130 -6.16 8.43 10.00
CA LEU A 130 -6.68 9.65 9.39
C LEU A 130 -5.87 9.99 8.13
N PRO A 131 -6.43 10.74 7.18
CA PRO A 131 -5.67 11.28 6.06
C PRO A 131 -4.48 12.11 6.55
N PHE A 132 -3.34 11.95 5.87
CA PHE A 132 -2.16 12.78 6.15
C PHE A 132 -2.36 14.23 5.65
N GLU A 133 -2.97 14.38 4.47
CA GLU A 133 -3.34 15.67 3.88
C GLU A 133 -4.82 15.93 4.16
N ASP A 134 -5.08 16.70 5.21
CA ASP A 134 -6.40 17.14 5.68
C ASP A 134 -6.18 18.48 6.40
N PHE A 135 -6.51 19.58 5.73
CA PHE A 135 -6.18 20.93 6.17
C PHE A 135 -7.21 21.51 7.13
N ASP A 136 -8.47 21.06 7.04
CA ASP A 136 -9.54 21.54 7.90
C ASP A 136 -9.87 20.57 9.06
N GLY A 137 -9.51 19.29 8.95
CA GLY A 137 -9.65 18.29 10.00
C GLY A 137 -10.96 17.50 9.95
N ASP A 138 -11.68 17.51 8.84
CA ASP A 138 -12.94 16.77 8.67
C ASP A 138 -12.76 15.28 8.34
N LYS A 139 -11.52 14.83 8.20
CA LYS A 139 -11.08 13.44 7.93
C LYS A 139 -11.30 12.99 6.48
N PHE A 140 -11.66 13.87 5.57
CA PHE A 140 -11.63 13.63 4.14
C PHE A 140 -10.38 14.30 3.53
N SER A 141 -10.09 14.01 2.27
CA SER A 141 -8.86 14.48 1.66
C SER A 141 -9.02 14.70 0.16
N THR A 142 -8.24 15.63 -0.36
CA THR A 142 -8.05 15.82 -1.80
C THR A 142 -6.95 14.91 -2.37
N PHE A 143 -6.10 14.31 -1.53
CA PHE A 143 -5.01 13.40 -1.89
C PHE A 143 -5.46 11.93 -1.89
N PRO A 144 -4.97 11.06 -2.82
CA PRO A 144 -5.46 9.68 -2.94
C PRO A 144 -5.09 8.79 -1.76
N THR A 145 -3.78 8.67 -1.52
CA THR A 145 -3.21 7.64 -0.65
C THR A 145 -3.02 8.17 0.77
N LEU A 146 -2.28 7.48 1.65
CA LEU A 146 -2.03 7.92 3.03
C LEU A 146 -3.34 8.21 3.78
N ARG A 147 -4.30 7.27 3.66
CA ARG A 147 -5.66 7.35 4.22
C ARG A 147 -6.55 8.46 3.62
N GLY A 148 -6.21 8.96 2.44
CA GLY A 148 -6.96 9.95 1.68
C GLY A 148 -8.16 9.38 0.89
N TYR A 149 -8.45 9.91 -0.31
CA TYR A 149 -9.68 9.59 -1.04
C TYR A 149 -9.75 8.17 -1.64
N HIS A 150 -8.67 7.39 -1.62
CA HIS A 150 -8.78 5.95 -1.87
C HIS A 150 -9.63 5.26 -0.79
N TRP A 151 -9.62 5.80 0.42
CA TRP A 151 -10.27 5.25 1.60
C TRP A 151 -11.65 5.85 1.86
N ARG A 152 -11.88 7.10 1.44
CA ARG A 152 -13.12 7.85 1.70
C ARG A 152 -13.51 8.67 0.48
N GLY A 153 -14.71 9.22 0.47
CA GLY A 153 -15.08 10.22 -0.54
C GLY A 153 -14.04 11.33 -0.67
N ARG A 154 -13.75 11.77 -1.89
CA ARG A 154 -12.86 12.91 -2.09
C ARG A 154 -13.52 14.19 -1.57
N ASP A 155 -12.79 14.93 -0.75
CA ASP A 155 -13.22 16.24 -0.32
C ASP A 155 -13.28 17.23 -1.50
N CYS A 156 -14.34 18.01 -1.55
CA CYS A 156 -14.54 19.07 -2.53
C CYS A 156 -14.05 20.44 -2.04
N ASN A 157 -13.81 20.64 -0.74
CA ASN A 157 -13.28 21.88 -0.18
C ASN A 157 -12.50 21.67 1.14
N ASP A 158 -11.22 21.34 1.00
CA ASP A 158 -10.21 21.06 2.06
C ASP A 158 -9.73 22.31 2.80
N LYS A 159 -10.65 23.25 3.05
CA LYS A 159 -10.46 24.48 3.82
C LYS A 159 -11.68 24.77 4.69
N ASN A 160 -12.71 23.93 4.62
CA ASN A 160 -13.96 24.14 5.30
C ASN A 160 -14.52 22.82 5.85
N THR A 161 -14.29 22.60 7.15
CA THR A 161 -14.76 21.43 7.92
C THR A 161 -16.26 21.11 7.83
N THR A 162 -17.05 22.01 7.25
CA THR A 162 -18.48 21.84 7.06
C THR A 162 -18.86 21.40 5.65
N VAL A 163 -17.89 21.08 4.80
CA VAL A 163 -18.09 20.65 3.41
C VAL A 163 -17.43 19.30 3.21
N TYR A 164 -18.21 18.20 3.22
CA TYR A 164 -17.66 16.85 3.08
C TYR A 164 -18.70 15.82 2.62
N PRO A 165 -18.25 14.70 2.02
CA PRO A 165 -19.12 13.58 1.63
C PRO A 165 -20.04 13.06 2.74
N GLY A 166 -21.33 12.92 2.44
CA GLY A 166 -22.35 12.35 3.35
C GLY A 166 -23.00 13.36 4.31
N ARG A 167 -22.64 14.64 4.22
CA ARG A 167 -23.33 15.72 4.95
C ARG A 167 -24.74 15.95 4.39
N ARG A 168 -25.67 16.43 5.24
CA ARG A 168 -26.93 17.00 4.74
C ARG A 168 -26.66 18.34 4.03
N PRO A 169 -27.28 18.61 2.88
CA PRO A 169 -27.00 19.82 2.10
C PRO A 169 -27.37 21.09 2.88
N ASP A 170 -26.49 22.08 2.84
CA ASP A 170 -26.69 23.39 3.46
C ASP A 170 -27.57 24.25 2.57
N ASN A 171 -28.79 24.56 3.03
CA ASN A 171 -29.79 25.30 2.25
C ASN A 171 -29.99 24.74 0.83
N TRP A 172 -30.04 23.40 0.71
CA TRP A 172 -30.15 22.67 -0.56
C TRP A 172 -29.05 23.01 -1.58
N ASP A 173 -27.85 23.35 -1.08
CA ASP A 173 -26.66 23.61 -1.88
C ASP A 173 -26.88 24.64 -3.00
N ALA A 174 -27.78 25.59 -2.76
CA ALA A 174 -28.16 26.61 -3.75
C ALA A 174 -26.98 27.50 -4.19
N LYS A 175 -25.95 27.66 -3.34
CA LYS A 175 -24.76 28.49 -3.61
C LYS A 175 -23.48 27.68 -3.83
N SER A 176 -23.33 26.56 -3.13
CA SER A 176 -22.14 25.72 -3.15
C SER A 176 -22.50 24.31 -2.72
N ASP A 177 -21.79 23.32 -3.28
CA ASP A 177 -21.87 21.91 -2.90
C ASP A 177 -21.24 21.71 -1.51
N SER A 178 -22.06 21.39 -0.51
CA SER A 178 -21.66 21.19 0.88
C SER A 178 -21.51 19.72 1.25
N ASN A 179 -21.97 18.80 0.40
CA ASN A 179 -21.93 17.37 0.64
C ASN A 179 -21.09 16.59 -0.39
N CYS A 180 -20.43 17.31 -1.30
CA CYS A 180 -19.51 16.82 -2.32
C CYS A 180 -20.11 15.81 -3.31
N ASN A 181 -21.43 15.75 -3.46
CA ASN A 181 -22.08 14.83 -4.39
C ASN A 181 -22.12 15.37 -5.84
N GLY A 182 -21.73 16.63 -6.05
CA GLY A 182 -21.68 17.31 -7.34
C GLY A 182 -23.00 17.94 -7.80
N ILE A 183 -24.04 17.94 -6.98
CA ILE A 183 -25.34 18.53 -7.25
C ILE A 183 -25.44 19.82 -6.44
N TRP A 184 -25.52 20.97 -7.10
CA TRP A 184 -25.63 22.26 -6.42
C TRP A 184 -26.15 23.32 -7.40
N GLY A 185 -26.49 24.49 -6.89
CA GLY A 185 -27.05 25.59 -7.67
C GLY A 185 -28.57 25.54 -7.81
N VAL A 186 -29.09 26.46 -8.63
CA VAL A 186 -30.53 26.70 -8.78
C VAL A 186 -30.94 26.49 -10.24
N ASP A 187 -32.05 25.78 -10.47
CA ASP A 187 -32.63 25.63 -11.80
C ASP A 187 -33.20 26.99 -12.26
N PRO A 188 -32.69 27.59 -13.35
CA PRO A 188 -33.13 28.91 -13.79
C PRO A 188 -34.57 28.94 -14.31
N LYS A 189 -35.20 27.77 -14.54
CA LYS A 189 -36.58 27.69 -15.06
C LYS A 189 -37.64 27.93 -14.00
N ASP A 190 -37.42 27.41 -12.80
CA ASP A 190 -38.40 27.43 -11.70
C ASP A 190 -37.84 28.03 -10.40
N GLY A 191 -36.54 28.31 -10.33
CA GLY A 191 -35.89 28.89 -9.15
C GLY A 191 -35.68 27.89 -8.02
N ILE A 192 -35.88 26.59 -8.25
CA ILE A 192 -35.73 25.55 -7.21
C ILE A 192 -34.28 25.04 -7.21
N PRO A 193 -33.63 24.88 -6.04
CA PRO A 193 -32.31 24.27 -5.96
C PRO A 193 -32.27 22.85 -6.54
N TYR A 194 -31.22 22.51 -7.28
CA TYR A 194 -31.12 21.18 -7.92
C TYR A 194 -31.09 20.04 -6.90
N GLU A 195 -30.43 20.24 -5.77
CA GLU A 195 -30.40 19.26 -4.67
C GLU A 195 -31.80 19.02 -4.09
N GLU A 196 -32.59 20.09 -3.92
CA GLU A 196 -33.98 19.94 -3.48
C GLU A 196 -34.78 19.14 -4.51
N LYS A 197 -34.66 19.51 -5.80
CA LYS A 197 -35.41 18.89 -6.88
C LYS A 197 -35.08 17.41 -7.09
N PHE A 198 -33.81 17.04 -6.93
CA PHE A 198 -33.33 15.69 -7.27
C PHE A 198 -33.14 14.77 -6.06
N CYS A 199 -32.86 15.31 -4.88
CA CYS A 199 -32.49 14.50 -3.71
C CYS A 199 -33.48 14.57 -2.55
N LYS A 200 -34.41 15.53 -2.53
CA LYS A 200 -35.47 15.58 -1.50
C LYS A 200 -36.34 14.33 -1.57
N GLY A 201 -36.38 13.57 -0.48
CA GLY A 201 -37.13 12.31 -0.39
C GLY A 201 -36.46 11.10 -1.05
N ALA A 202 -35.24 11.25 -1.59
CA ALA A 202 -34.51 10.15 -2.24
C ALA A 202 -33.85 9.16 -1.25
N ASP A 203 -33.89 9.45 0.06
CA ASP A 203 -33.31 8.64 1.15
C ASP A 203 -31.82 8.30 0.89
N SER A 204 -31.03 9.35 0.62
CA SER A 204 -29.58 9.24 0.36
C SER A 204 -28.84 8.65 1.56
N LYS A 205 -27.91 7.72 1.28
CA LYS A 205 -27.16 6.94 2.28
C LYS A 205 -25.74 6.66 1.79
N GLY A 206 -24.81 6.76 2.74
CA GLY A 206 -23.43 6.35 2.55
C GLY A 206 -23.18 4.87 2.81
N VAL A 207 -22.01 4.41 2.37
CA VAL A 207 -21.45 3.11 2.74
C VAL A 207 -20.30 3.32 3.71
N VAL A 208 -20.36 2.65 4.86
CA VAL A 208 -19.21 2.56 5.79
C VAL A 208 -18.86 1.10 5.97
N LEU A 209 -17.61 0.74 5.68
CA LEU A 209 -17.05 -0.57 5.99
C LEU A 209 -16.18 -0.45 7.25
N LEU A 210 -16.44 -1.30 8.23
CA LEU A 210 -15.50 -1.61 9.31
C LEU A 210 -14.91 -2.97 8.99
N GLY A 211 -13.62 -3.06 8.69
CA GLY A 211 -13.05 -4.27 8.11
C GLY A 211 -11.59 -4.52 8.44
N ASP A 212 -11.09 -5.65 7.94
CA ASP A 212 -9.71 -6.09 8.07
C ASP A 212 -8.95 -5.93 6.73
N SER A 213 -7.89 -6.71 6.54
CA SER A 213 -7.12 -6.75 5.29
C SER A 213 -7.97 -7.16 4.07
N ALA A 214 -8.95 -8.06 4.24
CA ALA A 214 -9.82 -8.47 3.14
C ALA A 214 -10.77 -7.33 2.76
N GLY A 215 -11.32 -6.63 3.75
CA GLY A 215 -12.17 -5.45 3.53
C GLY A 215 -11.44 -4.28 2.86
N ALA A 216 -10.16 -4.09 3.18
CA ALA A 216 -9.29 -3.10 2.55
C ALA A 216 -8.77 -3.52 1.16
N HIS A 217 -9.02 -4.77 0.76
CA HIS A 217 -8.47 -5.39 -0.45
C HIS A 217 -6.93 -5.42 -0.46
N PHE A 218 -6.33 -5.94 0.61
CA PHE A 218 -4.89 -6.19 0.68
C PHE A 218 -4.42 -7.02 -0.52
N HIS A 219 -3.46 -6.51 -1.27
CA HIS A 219 -2.97 -7.18 -2.46
C HIS A 219 -1.49 -6.85 -2.73
N ILE A 220 -0.72 -7.91 -2.99
CA ILE A 220 0.65 -7.81 -3.50
C ILE A 220 0.62 -8.30 -4.96
N PRO A 221 0.87 -7.42 -5.94
CA PRO A 221 0.87 -7.79 -7.34
C PRO A 221 1.87 -8.93 -7.62
N PRO A 222 1.44 -10.04 -8.25
CA PRO A 222 2.34 -11.13 -8.60
C PRO A 222 3.43 -10.71 -9.59
N GLU A 223 3.23 -9.64 -10.35
CA GLU A 223 4.19 -9.04 -11.28
C GLU A 223 5.46 -8.56 -10.57
N TRP A 224 5.39 -8.25 -9.27
CA TRP A 224 6.57 -7.89 -8.46
C TRP A 224 7.48 -9.08 -8.16
N MET A 225 7.01 -10.31 -8.36
CA MET A 225 7.72 -11.55 -8.04
C MET A 225 7.91 -12.47 -9.26
N THR A 226 7.19 -12.22 -10.35
CA THR A 226 7.18 -13.07 -11.55
C THR A 226 8.22 -12.59 -12.56
N VAL A 227 9.44 -13.14 -12.49
CA VAL A 227 10.60 -12.68 -13.29
C VAL A 227 10.40 -12.71 -14.80
N THR A 228 9.54 -13.60 -15.30
CA THR A 228 9.27 -13.75 -16.73
C THR A 228 8.55 -12.56 -17.34
N GLN A 229 7.83 -11.79 -16.52
CA GLN A 229 7.03 -10.62 -16.91
C GLN A 229 7.53 -9.33 -16.25
N MET A 230 8.58 -9.42 -15.44
CA MET A 230 9.07 -8.32 -14.63
C MET A 230 9.71 -7.23 -15.50
N SER A 231 9.31 -5.98 -15.24
CA SER A 231 9.83 -4.78 -15.91
C SER A 231 9.65 -3.55 -15.01
N ALA A 232 10.16 -2.40 -15.44
CA ALA A 232 9.90 -1.13 -14.74
C ALA A 232 8.40 -0.81 -14.60
N LYS A 233 7.57 -1.26 -15.55
CA LYS A 233 6.10 -1.09 -15.48
C LYS A 233 5.47 -1.91 -14.35
N SER A 234 6.07 -3.06 -14.03
CA SER A 234 5.59 -3.95 -12.96
C SER A 234 5.59 -3.26 -11.60
N PHE A 235 6.46 -2.27 -11.37
CA PHE A 235 6.59 -1.57 -10.10
C PHE A 235 6.05 -0.13 -10.13
N ALA A 236 5.32 0.26 -11.18
CA ALA A 236 4.82 1.63 -11.32
C ALA A 236 3.83 2.02 -10.20
N ASP A 237 3.12 1.03 -9.67
CA ASP A 237 2.16 1.12 -8.57
C ASP A 237 2.80 1.02 -7.18
N LEU A 238 4.07 0.61 -7.09
CA LEU A 238 4.77 0.35 -5.84
C LEU A 238 4.67 1.54 -4.84
N PRO A 239 4.92 2.81 -5.23
CA PRO A 239 4.84 3.91 -4.28
C PRO A 239 3.44 4.10 -3.70
N MET A 240 2.40 3.96 -4.53
CA MET A 240 0.99 4.08 -4.13
C MET A 240 0.60 2.92 -3.21
N ALA A 241 0.93 1.69 -3.60
CA ALA A 241 0.62 0.52 -2.79
C ALA A 241 1.27 0.61 -1.40
N PHE A 242 2.52 1.07 -1.30
CA PHE A 242 3.15 1.28 0.01
C PHE A 242 2.49 2.42 0.83
N SER A 243 2.10 3.53 0.19
CA SER A 243 1.42 4.62 0.89
C SER A 243 -0.02 4.30 1.29
N ASP A 244 -0.61 3.26 0.70
CA ASP A 244 -1.88 2.67 1.10
C ASP A 244 -1.72 1.37 1.91
N GLU A 245 -0.57 1.13 2.54
CA GLU A 245 -0.37 -0.02 3.44
C GLU A 245 -0.53 -1.40 2.74
N LEU A 246 -0.31 -1.46 1.42
CA LEU A 246 -0.57 -2.57 0.49
C LEU A 246 -2.05 -2.93 0.33
N ASP A 247 -2.93 -2.04 0.79
CA ASP A 247 -4.36 -2.11 0.60
C ASP A 247 -4.78 -1.35 -0.66
N TRP A 248 -5.91 -1.76 -1.23
CA TRP A 248 -6.43 -1.23 -2.48
C TRP A 248 -7.93 -0.92 -2.35
N PRO A 249 -8.34 -0.09 -1.36
CA PRO A 249 -9.74 0.15 -1.03
C PRO A 249 -10.55 0.73 -2.21
N GLN A 250 -9.90 1.46 -3.12
CA GLN A 250 -10.46 1.98 -4.36
C GLN A 250 -10.88 0.90 -5.37
N PHE A 251 -10.44 -0.35 -5.18
CA PHE A 251 -10.82 -1.54 -5.94
C PHE A 251 -11.60 -2.57 -5.11
N SER A 252 -11.86 -2.30 -3.83
CA SER A 252 -12.54 -3.24 -2.93
C SER A 252 -14.00 -3.50 -3.31
N GLU A 253 -14.53 -4.65 -2.88
CA GLU A 253 -15.91 -5.05 -3.13
C GLU A 253 -16.95 -4.10 -2.51
N ILE A 254 -16.62 -3.46 -1.39
CA ILE A 254 -17.59 -2.63 -0.66
C ILE A 254 -17.49 -1.16 -1.05
N THR A 255 -16.28 -0.60 -1.08
CA THR A 255 -16.06 0.84 -1.28
C THR A 255 -15.35 1.18 -2.58
N GLY A 256 -15.02 0.19 -3.41
CA GLY A 256 -14.29 0.40 -4.66
C GLY A 256 -15.02 1.32 -5.62
N PHE A 257 -14.29 2.21 -6.29
CA PHE A 257 -14.87 3.22 -7.19
C PHE A 257 -14.09 3.40 -8.49
N LEU A 258 -12.91 2.79 -8.60
CA LEU A 258 -12.12 2.72 -9.84
C LEU A 258 -12.22 1.33 -10.43
N ASN A 259 -12.13 1.20 -11.75
CA ASN A 259 -12.04 -0.11 -12.41
C ASN A 259 -10.70 -0.77 -12.08
N SER A 260 -10.75 -2.03 -11.66
CA SER A 260 -9.55 -2.83 -11.43
C SER A 260 -8.87 -3.18 -12.76
N THR A 261 -7.55 -3.07 -12.80
CA THR A 261 -6.72 -3.53 -13.93
C THR A 261 -6.67 -5.06 -14.04
N ILE A 262 -7.02 -5.79 -12.98
CA ILE A 262 -6.90 -7.26 -12.89
C ILE A 262 -8.26 -7.97 -13.07
N GLY A 263 -9.37 -7.30 -12.77
CA GLY A 263 -10.71 -7.92 -12.69
C GLY A 263 -11.81 -7.32 -13.59
N GLY A 264 -11.52 -6.30 -14.40
CA GLY A 264 -12.52 -5.65 -15.25
C GLY A 264 -13.27 -4.51 -14.56
N TRP A 265 -14.54 -4.31 -14.94
CA TRP A 265 -15.38 -3.24 -14.38
C TRP A 265 -15.66 -3.48 -12.90
N THR A 266 -15.34 -2.50 -12.06
CA THR A 266 -15.63 -2.59 -10.62
C THR A 266 -17.12 -2.40 -10.39
N ASP A 267 -17.74 -3.33 -9.67
CA ASP A 267 -19.16 -3.32 -9.32
C ASP A 267 -19.33 -3.48 -7.80
N SER A 268 -18.83 -2.49 -7.06
CA SER A 268 -18.86 -2.48 -5.61
C SER A 268 -20.24 -2.15 -5.04
N LEU A 269 -20.44 -2.42 -3.74
CA LEU A 269 -21.64 -1.97 -3.02
C LEU A 269 -21.84 -0.46 -3.15
N TYR A 270 -20.78 0.34 -3.00
CA TYR A 270 -20.81 1.79 -3.20
C TYR A 270 -21.30 2.16 -4.61
N LEU A 271 -20.75 1.55 -5.66
CA LEU A 271 -21.15 1.87 -7.03
C LEU A 271 -22.61 1.46 -7.31
N ARG A 272 -23.08 0.35 -6.73
CA ARG A 272 -24.48 -0.07 -6.79
C ARG A 272 -25.41 0.91 -6.07
N LEU A 273 -25.04 1.40 -4.89
CA LEU A 273 -25.80 2.45 -4.19
C LEU A 273 -25.81 3.77 -4.95
N ARG A 274 -24.67 4.21 -5.49
CA ARG A 274 -24.59 5.40 -6.34
C ARG A 274 -25.40 5.24 -7.63
N LYS A 275 -25.49 4.02 -8.18
CA LYS A 275 -26.32 3.75 -9.37
C LYS A 275 -27.81 3.83 -9.05
N ARG A 276 -28.21 3.34 -7.87
CA ARG A 276 -29.59 3.38 -7.39
C ARG A 276 -30.05 4.81 -7.07
N ASN A 277 -29.21 5.58 -6.40
CA ASN A 277 -29.45 7.00 -6.10
C ASN A 277 -28.14 7.78 -6.31
N ARG A 278 -28.15 8.68 -7.30
CA ARG A 278 -26.97 9.46 -7.70
C ARG A 278 -26.54 10.50 -6.67
N CYS A 279 -27.43 10.89 -5.77
CA CYS A 279 -27.13 11.77 -4.64
C CYS A 279 -26.13 11.15 -3.65
N ASN A 280 -25.90 9.83 -3.71
CA ASN A 280 -24.90 9.12 -2.89
C ASN A 280 -23.47 9.23 -3.45
N HIS A 281 -23.21 10.12 -4.41
CA HIS A 281 -21.87 10.26 -4.97
C HIS A 281 -20.86 10.65 -3.88
N ARG A 282 -19.72 9.95 -3.85
CA ARG A 282 -18.62 10.07 -2.87
C ARG A 282 -18.93 9.65 -1.45
N ASP A 283 -20.17 9.31 -1.11
CA ASP A 283 -20.53 8.91 0.26
C ASP A 283 -20.10 7.46 0.56
N LEU A 284 -18.79 7.27 0.73
CA LEU A 284 -18.12 6.01 1.04
C LEU A 284 -17.04 6.23 2.09
N GLN A 285 -16.85 5.26 2.98
CA GLN A 285 -15.74 5.22 3.94
C GLN A 285 -15.31 3.77 4.19
N ASN A 286 -14.05 3.48 3.92
CA ASN A 286 -13.40 2.21 4.24
C ASN A 286 -12.55 2.40 5.50
N ILE A 287 -13.11 2.02 6.65
CA ILE A 287 -12.45 2.07 7.96
C ILE A 287 -11.91 0.67 8.26
N SER A 288 -11.02 0.20 7.37
CA SER A 288 -10.39 -1.12 7.51
C SER A 288 -8.91 -1.04 7.85
N GLN A 289 -8.40 -2.07 8.52
CA GLN A 289 -7.00 -2.16 8.90
C GLN A 289 -6.46 -3.60 8.83
N ASN A 290 -5.26 -3.75 8.29
CA ASN A 290 -4.54 -5.02 8.32
C ASN A 290 -4.32 -5.52 9.75
N GLY A 291 -4.81 -6.73 10.04
CA GLY A 291 -4.68 -7.39 11.35
C GLY A 291 -5.66 -6.90 12.43
N MET A 292 -6.74 -6.22 12.03
CA MET A 292 -7.86 -5.85 12.91
C MET A 292 -8.69 -7.06 13.34
#